data_AF-A0A7V8X5F9-F1
#
_entry.id   AF-A0A7V8X5F9-F1
#
_cell.length_a   1.000
_cell.length_b   1.000
_cell.length_c   1.000
_cell.angle_alpha   90.00
_cell.angle_beta   90.00
_cell.angle_gamma   90.00
#
_symmetry.space_group_name_H-M   'P 1'
#
loop_
_entity.id
_entity.type
_entity.pdbx_description
1 polymer ?
#
loop_
_entity_poly.entity_id
_entity_poly.type
_entity_poly.pdbx_seq_one_letter_code
_entity_poly.pdbx_strand_id
1 'polypeptide(L)'
;MSKQNMMRYRITRMSAWRAVALVFLLALGSSTALANQATPPMIDAATPAPASGSPLYPDLEALPPDDLYFSTEILGDGEPHLLLRFSTSVANIGEGPLELAGSTEPGTGEDVVQVVYDAATEGTAVERVHLATDLIFHPEHYHFHLANFATYELLREQSNGDLVPTGEGGKQSSCLLDTLPMTEDAPADGPPDRYYDECELERQGISVGWQDVYAASLPDQWVDLGDEPLADGSYVLRYAVDPLQLIAEDGRAGNNASETRYDVADGEIVGRPEPPRCMVEGDASGPVGATVMLRCSHFPDDAPIEVYWDAWDPWD
;
A
#
# COMPACT_ATOMS: atom_id res chain seq x y z
N MET A 1 26.46 -23.64 23.83
CA MET A 1 27.26 -22.70 23.02
C MET A 1 26.33 -22.17 21.94
N SER A 2 25.86 -20.94 22.06
CA SER A 2 25.24 -20.21 20.95
C SER A 2 25.71 -18.76 21.07
N LYS A 3 26.34 -18.28 20.00
CA LYS A 3 26.92 -16.94 19.92
C LYS A 3 25.76 -15.96 19.75
N GLN A 4 25.55 -15.11 20.75
CA GLN A 4 24.85 -13.84 20.56
C GLN A 4 25.66 -13.02 19.56
N ASN A 5 25.09 -12.78 18.38
CA ASN A 5 25.51 -11.66 17.54
C ASN A 5 24.49 -10.54 17.76
N MET A 6 24.71 -9.74 18.81
CA MET A 6 24.18 -8.37 18.86
C MET A 6 24.94 -7.56 17.82
N MET A 7 24.29 -7.22 16.71
CA MET A 7 24.83 -6.26 15.77
C MET A 7 24.50 -4.85 16.26
N ARG A 8 25.56 -4.09 16.56
CA ARG A 8 25.50 -2.66 16.87
C ARG A 8 25.45 -1.90 15.56
N TYR A 9 24.54 -0.94 15.42
CA TYR A 9 24.64 0.07 14.36
C TYR A 9 24.93 1.45 14.92
N ARG A 10 25.71 2.17 14.12
CA ARG A 10 26.50 3.35 14.44
C ARG A 10 25.88 4.50 13.66
N ILE A 11 25.46 5.54 14.36
CA ILE A 11 25.00 6.80 13.76
C ILE A 11 26.18 7.46 13.04
N THR A 12 26.02 7.76 11.75
CA THR A 12 26.89 8.70 11.03
C THR A 12 26.10 9.90 10.55
N ARG A 13 26.65 11.08 10.81
CA ARG A 13 26.07 12.42 10.62
C ARG A 13 25.58 12.69 9.19
N MET A 14 24.48 13.41 9.10
CA MET A 14 24.04 14.20 7.94
C MET A 14 25.19 15.07 7.42
N SER A 15 25.54 14.92 6.15
CA SER A 15 26.38 15.88 5.43
C SER A 15 25.54 17.11 5.09
N ALA A 16 25.99 18.25 5.59
CA ALA A 16 25.44 19.57 5.30
C ALA A 16 25.43 19.87 3.78
N TRP A 17 24.35 20.51 3.36
CA TRP A 17 24.08 20.99 2.02
C TRP A 17 25.21 21.89 1.51
N ARG A 18 25.69 21.64 0.29
CA ARG A 18 26.44 22.62 -0.49
C ARG A 18 25.62 22.97 -1.72
N ALA A 19 25.06 24.17 -1.72
CA ALA A 19 24.54 24.81 -2.92
C ALA A 19 25.68 24.96 -3.95
N VAL A 20 25.52 24.35 -5.11
CA VAL A 20 26.36 24.60 -6.28
C VAL A 20 25.54 25.45 -7.26
N ALA A 21 25.94 26.70 -7.42
CA ALA A 21 25.42 27.58 -8.47
C ALA A 21 25.92 27.08 -9.83
N LEU A 22 25.00 26.70 -10.72
CA LEU A 22 25.32 26.47 -12.13
C LEU A 22 25.44 27.82 -12.85
N VAL A 23 26.66 28.14 -13.30
CA VAL A 23 26.93 29.20 -14.27
C VAL A 23 26.84 28.61 -15.67
N PHE A 24 25.85 29.04 -16.46
CA PHE A 24 25.82 28.75 -17.90
C PHE A 24 26.83 29.64 -18.63
N LEU A 25 27.89 29.01 -19.17
CA LEU A 25 28.82 29.62 -20.10
C LEU A 25 28.54 29.07 -21.51
N LEU A 26 27.91 29.90 -22.34
CA LEU A 26 27.75 29.68 -23.78
C LEU A 26 29.12 29.85 -24.47
N ALA A 27 29.75 28.75 -24.85
CA ALA A 27 30.90 28.74 -25.74
C ALA A 27 30.46 28.29 -27.14
N LEU A 28 30.34 29.23 -28.06
CA LEU A 28 30.22 28.97 -29.50
C LEU A 28 31.57 28.52 -30.04
N GLY A 29 31.75 27.20 -30.16
CA GLY A 29 32.91 26.58 -30.80
C GLY A 29 32.59 26.13 -32.22
N SER A 30 33.08 26.85 -33.23
CA SER A 30 33.08 26.39 -34.62
C SER A 30 34.03 25.21 -34.79
N SER A 31 33.53 24.04 -35.19
CA SER A 31 34.37 22.89 -35.53
C SER A 31 34.30 22.59 -37.02
N THR A 32 35.44 22.68 -37.68
CA THR A 32 35.67 22.23 -39.05
C THR A 32 35.65 20.71 -39.10
N ALA A 33 34.77 20.14 -39.91
CA ALA A 33 34.69 18.71 -40.18
C ALA A 33 35.94 18.24 -40.92
N LEU A 34 36.72 17.33 -40.31
CA LEU A 34 37.67 16.48 -40.99
C LEU A 34 37.02 15.10 -41.16
N ALA A 35 36.79 14.71 -42.41
CA ALA A 35 36.24 13.41 -42.76
C ALA A 35 37.26 12.30 -42.45
N ASN A 36 37.01 11.53 -41.40
CA ASN A 36 37.64 10.23 -41.20
C ASN A 36 36.70 9.16 -41.77
N GLN A 37 37.17 8.41 -42.75
CA GLN A 37 36.45 7.26 -43.30
C GLN A 37 36.43 6.15 -42.25
N ALA A 38 35.30 5.96 -41.58
CA ALA A 38 35.06 4.80 -40.73
C ALA A 38 34.78 3.59 -41.63
N THR A 39 35.59 2.55 -41.48
CA THR A 39 35.29 1.19 -41.95
C THR A 39 33.93 0.74 -41.41
N PRO A 40 33.05 0.11 -42.22
CA PRO A 40 31.77 -0.37 -41.73
C PRO A 40 31.98 -1.40 -40.60
N PRO A 41 31.25 -1.30 -39.48
CA PRO A 41 31.31 -2.32 -38.45
C PRO A 41 30.84 -3.64 -39.04
N MET A 42 31.57 -4.72 -38.75
CA MET A 42 31.08 -6.06 -39.00
C MET A 42 29.79 -6.23 -38.19
N ILE A 43 28.74 -6.68 -38.87
CA ILE A 43 27.45 -7.03 -38.28
C ILE A 43 27.72 -8.25 -37.41
N ASP A 44 27.94 -8.03 -36.12
CA ASP A 44 27.92 -9.11 -35.15
C ASP A 44 26.47 -9.63 -35.14
N ALA A 45 26.31 -10.93 -35.34
CA ALA A 45 24.99 -11.53 -35.32
C ALA A 45 24.41 -11.27 -33.92
N ALA A 46 23.32 -10.50 -33.86
CA ALA A 46 22.64 -10.22 -32.61
C ALA A 46 22.36 -11.55 -31.90
N THR A 47 22.99 -11.75 -30.74
CA THR A 47 22.63 -12.82 -29.82
C THR A 47 21.12 -12.74 -29.63
N PRO A 48 20.34 -13.82 -29.89
CA PRO A 48 18.91 -13.76 -29.66
C PRO A 48 18.69 -13.35 -28.21
N ALA A 49 17.86 -12.31 -28.01
CA ALA A 49 17.42 -11.95 -26.67
C ALA A 49 16.87 -13.23 -26.01
N PRO A 50 17.13 -13.47 -24.71
CA PRO A 50 16.53 -14.59 -24.02
C PRO A 50 15.01 -14.53 -24.27
N ALA A 51 14.42 -15.68 -24.61
CA ALA A 51 12.98 -15.77 -24.75
C ALA A 51 12.37 -15.41 -23.39
N SER A 52 11.48 -14.42 -23.37
CA SER A 52 10.75 -14.04 -22.16
C SER A 52 9.95 -15.24 -21.64
N GLY A 53 9.88 -15.38 -20.32
CA GLY A 53 9.11 -16.43 -19.66
C GLY A 53 7.60 -16.24 -19.81
N SER A 54 6.84 -17.10 -19.13
CA SER A 54 5.38 -17.00 -19.06
C SER A 54 4.96 -15.86 -18.12
N PRO A 55 3.85 -15.15 -18.39
CA PRO A 55 3.34 -14.13 -17.48
C PRO A 55 2.99 -14.72 -16.13
N LEU A 56 3.41 -14.05 -15.06
CA LEU A 56 3.03 -14.31 -13.68
C LEU A 56 2.12 -13.17 -13.21
N TYR A 57 0.91 -13.50 -12.79
CA TYR A 57 -0.07 -12.54 -12.33
C TYR A 57 -0.07 -12.45 -10.79
N PRO A 58 -0.48 -11.30 -10.23
CA PRO A 58 -0.79 -11.20 -8.81
C PRO A 58 -2.04 -12.01 -8.46
N ASP A 59 -2.22 -12.24 -7.17
CA ASP A 59 -3.45 -12.77 -6.57
C ASP A 59 -3.69 -11.97 -5.28
N LEU A 60 -4.67 -11.06 -5.28
CA LEU A 60 -4.91 -10.15 -4.17
C LEU A 60 -5.83 -10.80 -3.15
N GLU A 61 -5.35 -10.88 -1.91
CA GLU A 61 -6.12 -11.32 -0.77
C GLU A 61 -6.45 -10.12 0.12
N ALA A 62 -7.74 -9.82 0.25
CA ALA A 62 -8.22 -8.87 1.24
C ALA A 62 -8.18 -9.54 2.61
N LEU A 63 -7.43 -8.96 3.55
CA LEU A 63 -7.42 -9.45 4.94
C LEU A 63 -8.59 -8.82 5.72
N PRO A 64 -9.15 -9.50 6.74
CA PRO A 64 -10.23 -8.95 7.53
C PRO A 64 -9.83 -7.60 8.16
N PRO A 65 -10.64 -6.53 8.01
CA PRO A 65 -10.36 -5.26 8.66
C PRO A 65 -10.16 -5.41 10.17
N ASP A 66 -9.24 -4.65 10.74
CA ASP A 66 -8.95 -4.66 12.17
C ASP A 66 -8.79 -3.23 12.71
N ASP A 67 -8.36 -3.09 13.98
CA ASP A 67 -8.30 -1.79 14.67
C ASP A 67 -9.58 -0.96 14.58
N LEU A 68 -10.73 -1.63 14.79
CA LEU A 68 -12.03 -0.97 14.74
C LEU A 68 -12.25 -0.10 15.98
N TYR A 69 -12.57 1.17 15.78
CA TYR A 69 -12.99 2.06 16.87
C TYR A 69 -13.93 3.17 16.40
N PHE A 70 -14.75 3.67 17.33
CA PHE A 70 -15.55 4.86 17.09
C PHE A 70 -14.75 6.13 17.38
N SER A 71 -14.91 7.15 16.55
CA SER A 71 -14.33 8.48 16.74
C SER A 71 -15.31 9.57 16.32
N THR A 72 -15.02 10.81 16.69
CA THR A 72 -15.81 11.98 16.27
C THR A 72 -14.89 13.00 15.62
N GLU A 73 -15.24 13.45 14.43
CA GLU A 73 -14.47 14.45 13.68
C GLU A 73 -15.37 15.50 13.02
N ILE A 74 -14.81 16.69 12.75
CA ILE A 74 -15.49 17.71 11.96
C ILE A 74 -15.18 17.45 10.48
N LEU A 75 -16.20 17.14 9.68
CA LEU A 75 -16.02 16.86 8.25
C LEU A 75 -16.16 18.12 7.40
N GLY A 76 -16.11 17.96 6.07
CA GLY A 76 -16.10 19.06 5.10
C GLY A 76 -17.34 19.96 5.10
N ASP A 77 -18.44 19.53 5.72
CA ASP A 77 -19.64 20.35 5.94
C ASP A 77 -19.56 21.23 7.20
N GLY A 78 -18.55 21.02 8.03
CA GLY A 78 -18.29 21.78 9.25
C GLY A 78 -19.02 21.27 10.49
N GLU A 79 -19.71 20.13 10.41
CA GLU A 79 -20.44 19.51 11.52
C GLU A 79 -19.66 18.31 12.10
N PRO A 80 -19.91 17.92 13.37
CA PRO A 80 -19.34 16.73 13.96
C PRO A 80 -20.03 15.47 13.44
N HIS A 81 -19.25 14.53 12.93
CA HIS A 81 -19.69 13.21 12.50
C HIS A 81 -19.08 12.12 13.37
N LEU A 82 -19.87 11.11 13.68
CA LEU A 82 -19.43 9.85 14.25
C LEU A 82 -18.90 8.95 13.14
N LEU A 83 -17.68 8.44 13.34
CA LEU A 83 -16.97 7.65 12.36
C LEU A 83 -16.65 6.28 12.95
N LEU A 84 -16.94 5.23 12.19
CA LEU A 84 -16.33 3.92 12.42
C LEU A 84 -15.00 3.88 11.67
N ARG A 85 -13.89 3.93 12.41
CA ARG A 85 -12.54 3.76 11.89
C ARG A 85 -12.09 2.31 11.92
N PHE A 86 -11.18 1.97 11.02
CA PHE A 86 -10.63 0.62 10.87
C PHE A 86 -9.37 0.67 10.00
N SER A 87 -8.46 -0.27 10.21
CA SER A 87 -7.35 -0.52 9.29
C SER A 87 -7.76 -1.56 8.26
N THR A 88 -7.15 -1.49 7.08
CA THR A 88 -7.31 -2.49 6.02
C THR A 88 -5.96 -2.97 5.54
N SER A 89 -5.93 -4.20 5.02
CA SER A 89 -4.72 -4.79 4.47
C SER A 89 -5.06 -5.65 3.27
N VAL A 90 -4.31 -5.47 2.18
CA VAL A 90 -4.38 -6.33 1.00
C VAL A 90 -3.02 -6.95 0.76
N ALA A 91 -2.99 -8.28 0.68
CA ALA A 91 -1.79 -9.05 0.42
C ALA A 91 -1.72 -9.45 -1.06
N ASN A 92 -0.51 -9.55 -1.62
CA ASN A 92 -0.30 -10.23 -2.89
C ASN A 92 0.27 -11.64 -2.64
N ILE A 93 -0.59 -12.65 -2.78
CA ILE A 93 -0.26 -14.07 -2.59
C ILE A 93 0.03 -14.79 -3.92
N GLY A 94 0.02 -14.05 -5.03
CA GLY A 94 0.21 -14.59 -6.38
C GLY A 94 1.67 -14.90 -6.73
N GLU A 95 1.87 -15.36 -7.96
CA GLU A 95 3.20 -15.69 -8.47
C GLU A 95 3.95 -14.46 -9.05
N GLY A 96 3.22 -13.39 -9.38
CA GLY A 96 3.76 -12.17 -9.95
C GLY A 96 3.41 -10.91 -9.14
N PRO A 97 4.22 -9.84 -9.24
CA PRO A 97 3.91 -8.58 -8.58
C PRO A 97 2.68 -7.93 -9.21
N LEU A 98 1.94 -7.15 -8.43
CA LEU A 98 1.05 -6.14 -8.98
C LEU A 98 1.89 -4.88 -9.24
N GLU A 99 2.06 -4.47 -10.50
CA GLU A 99 2.64 -3.18 -10.85
C GLU A 99 1.71 -2.40 -11.76
N LEU A 100 1.42 -1.16 -11.40
CA LEU A 100 0.63 -0.22 -12.17
C LEU A 100 1.50 0.95 -12.60
N ALA A 101 1.32 1.37 -13.85
CA ALA A 101 1.95 2.54 -14.42
C ALA A 101 0.89 3.38 -15.14
N GLY A 102 0.83 4.66 -14.82
CA GLY A 102 0.08 5.66 -15.55
C GLY A 102 0.89 6.24 -16.71
N SER A 103 0.18 6.73 -17.73
CA SER A 103 0.79 7.45 -18.85
C SER A 103 1.01 8.93 -18.52
N THR A 104 2.23 9.42 -18.78
CA THR A 104 2.55 10.86 -18.82
C THR A 104 2.33 11.48 -20.20
N GLU A 105 1.90 10.70 -21.20
CA GLU A 105 1.78 11.17 -22.58
C GLU A 105 0.53 12.05 -22.77
N PRO A 106 0.70 13.34 -23.16
CA PRO A 106 -0.43 14.23 -23.36
C PRO A 106 -1.37 13.72 -24.47
N GLY A 107 -2.65 13.52 -24.14
CA GLY A 107 -3.71 13.19 -25.10
C GLY A 107 -4.13 11.72 -25.15
N THR A 108 -3.60 10.88 -24.26
CA THR A 108 -4.00 9.46 -24.08
C THR A 108 -4.85 9.25 -22.83
N GLY A 109 -5.54 10.31 -22.35
CA GLY A 109 -6.27 10.31 -21.07
C GLY A 109 -6.88 8.95 -20.75
N GLU A 110 -6.58 8.45 -19.54
CA GLU A 110 -7.06 7.17 -18.99
C GLU A 110 -6.20 5.91 -19.29
N ASP A 111 -4.89 6.03 -19.56
CA ASP A 111 -4.02 4.84 -19.71
C ASP A 111 -3.31 4.47 -18.39
N VAL A 112 -4.07 3.91 -17.44
CA VAL A 112 -3.49 3.09 -16.36
C VAL A 112 -3.25 1.70 -16.92
N VAL A 113 -2.02 1.21 -16.85
CA VAL A 113 -1.67 -0.13 -17.31
C VAL A 113 -1.07 -0.95 -16.17
N GLN A 114 -1.57 -2.18 -16.04
CA GLN A 114 -0.90 -3.21 -15.27
C GLN A 114 0.25 -3.78 -16.09
N VAL A 115 1.45 -3.78 -15.51
CA VAL A 115 2.66 -4.37 -16.11
C VAL A 115 2.84 -5.77 -15.55
N VAL A 116 2.83 -6.76 -16.43
CA VAL A 116 2.92 -8.18 -16.04
C VAL A 116 4.31 -8.71 -16.40
N TYR A 117 4.94 -9.39 -15.44
CA TYR A 117 6.32 -9.86 -15.52
C TYR A 117 6.40 -11.38 -15.64
N ASP A 118 7.55 -11.89 -16.07
CA ASP A 118 7.85 -13.33 -16.11
C ASP A 118 8.59 -13.87 -14.87
N ALA A 119 8.74 -13.04 -13.84
CA ALA A 119 9.32 -13.42 -12.55
C ALA A 119 8.72 -12.56 -11.41
N ALA A 120 8.67 -13.12 -10.20
CA ALA A 120 8.19 -12.45 -8.99
C ALA A 120 9.03 -11.20 -8.61
N THR A 121 10.32 -11.21 -8.95
CA THR A 121 11.26 -10.12 -8.64
C THR A 121 12.20 -9.88 -9.83
N GLU A 122 12.39 -8.61 -10.23
CA GLU A 122 13.29 -8.18 -11.32
C GLU A 122 13.07 -8.93 -12.66
N GLY A 123 11.82 -9.30 -12.96
CA GLY A 123 11.46 -9.97 -14.21
C GLY A 123 11.52 -9.07 -15.46
N THR A 124 11.34 -9.67 -16.62
CA THR A 124 11.09 -8.96 -17.87
C THR A 124 9.60 -8.70 -18.01
N ALA A 125 9.20 -7.47 -18.33
CA ALA A 125 7.80 -7.18 -18.66
C ALA A 125 7.40 -7.93 -19.93
N VAL A 126 6.39 -8.78 -19.84
CA VAL A 126 5.91 -9.65 -20.93
C VAL A 126 4.53 -9.30 -21.44
N GLU A 127 3.75 -8.57 -20.65
CA GLU A 127 2.41 -8.13 -21.00
C GLU A 127 2.10 -6.76 -20.36
N ARG A 128 1.21 -6.00 -21.01
CA ARG A 128 0.64 -4.74 -20.49
C ARG A 128 -0.87 -4.77 -20.67
N VAL A 129 -1.60 -4.71 -19.56
CA VAL A 129 -3.07 -4.77 -19.55
C VAL A 129 -3.61 -3.37 -19.23
N HIS A 130 -4.46 -2.82 -20.09
CA HIS A 130 -5.11 -1.53 -19.82
C HIS A 130 -6.24 -1.72 -18.82
N LEU A 131 -6.25 -0.87 -17.79
CA LEU A 131 -7.27 -0.86 -16.75
C LEU A 131 -8.27 0.25 -17.04
N ALA A 132 -9.57 -0.05 -16.95
CA ALA A 132 -10.63 0.93 -17.12
C ALA A 132 -10.86 1.74 -15.83
N THR A 133 -9.81 2.42 -15.37
CA THR A 133 -9.79 3.23 -14.14
C THR A 133 -8.69 4.31 -14.24
N ASP A 134 -8.59 5.17 -13.22
CA ASP A 134 -7.69 6.31 -13.18
C ASP A 134 -6.66 6.20 -12.05
N LEU A 135 -5.50 6.83 -12.25
CA LEU A 135 -4.61 7.26 -11.17
C LEU A 135 -4.90 8.72 -10.85
N ILE A 136 -5.48 8.97 -9.66
CA ILE A 136 -5.88 10.30 -9.20
C ILE A 136 -4.87 10.84 -8.18
N PHE A 137 -4.42 12.07 -8.36
CA PHE A 137 -3.56 12.72 -7.38
C PHE A 137 -4.37 13.09 -6.13
N HIS A 138 -3.92 12.65 -4.96
CA HIS A 138 -4.57 12.91 -3.67
C HIS A 138 -3.83 14.05 -2.92
N PRO A 139 -4.37 15.29 -2.90
CA PRO A 139 -3.66 16.44 -2.34
C PRO A 139 -3.29 16.31 -0.86
N GLU A 140 -4.13 15.64 -0.07
CA GLU A 140 -3.94 15.46 1.37
C GLU A 140 -2.81 14.47 1.68
N HIS A 141 -2.45 13.59 0.75
CA HIS A 141 -1.37 12.61 0.92
C HIS A 141 -0.18 12.84 -0.04
N TYR A 142 -0.29 13.83 -0.93
CA TYR A 142 0.75 14.22 -1.89
C TYR A 142 1.23 13.10 -2.85
N HIS A 143 0.40 12.10 -3.15
CA HIS A 143 0.73 11.00 -4.07
C HIS A 143 -0.48 10.54 -4.91
N PHE A 144 -0.26 9.62 -5.87
CA PHE A 144 -1.31 9.10 -6.75
C PHE A 144 -1.99 7.86 -6.17
N HIS A 145 -3.32 7.83 -6.21
CA HIS A 145 -4.12 6.66 -5.88
C HIS A 145 -4.74 6.04 -7.13
N LEU A 146 -4.83 4.72 -7.16
CA LEU A 146 -5.75 3.98 -8.03
C LEU A 146 -7.20 4.21 -7.60
N ALA A 147 -8.01 4.74 -8.51
CA ALA A 147 -9.44 4.93 -8.28
C ALA A 147 -10.20 3.60 -8.26
N ASN A 148 -11.26 3.53 -7.45
CA ASN A 148 -12.14 2.36 -7.29
C ASN A 148 -11.41 1.07 -6.91
N PHE A 149 -10.27 1.17 -6.21
CA PHE A 149 -9.50 0.01 -5.78
C PHE A 149 -10.18 -0.77 -4.67
N ALA A 150 -10.93 -0.11 -3.79
CA ALA A 150 -11.52 -0.74 -2.61
C ALA A 150 -12.94 -0.27 -2.35
N THR A 151 -13.74 -1.12 -1.72
CA THR A 151 -15.02 -0.74 -1.11
C THR A 151 -15.09 -1.16 0.35
N TYR A 152 -15.79 -0.36 1.14
CA TYR A 152 -16.12 -0.67 2.53
C TYR A 152 -17.63 -0.62 2.70
N GLU A 153 -18.23 -1.72 3.14
CA GLU A 153 -19.66 -1.81 3.40
C GLU A 153 -19.88 -2.10 4.89
N LEU A 154 -20.69 -1.27 5.54
CA LEU A 154 -21.20 -1.55 6.88
C LEU A 154 -22.58 -2.20 6.76
N LEU A 155 -22.69 -3.41 7.29
CA LEU A 155 -23.90 -4.22 7.25
C LEU A 155 -24.38 -4.50 8.67
N ARG A 156 -25.69 -4.38 8.90
CA ARG A 156 -26.33 -4.81 10.16
C ARG A 156 -26.91 -6.20 9.99
N GLU A 157 -26.57 -7.11 10.91
CA GLU A 157 -27.15 -8.45 10.97
C GLU A 157 -28.50 -8.40 11.68
N GLN A 158 -29.54 -8.85 10.99
CA GLN A 158 -30.90 -8.90 11.49
C GLN A 158 -31.14 -10.20 12.26
N SER A 159 -32.18 -10.23 13.09
CA SER A 159 -32.55 -11.42 13.89
C SER A 159 -32.84 -12.70 13.08
N ASN A 160 -33.11 -12.56 11.78
CA ASN A 160 -33.31 -13.68 10.85
C ASN A 160 -32.03 -14.12 10.12
N GLY A 161 -30.88 -13.48 10.40
CA GLY A 161 -29.59 -13.73 9.76
C GLY A 161 -29.33 -12.91 8.50
N ASP A 162 -30.25 -12.04 8.07
CA ASP A 162 -30.05 -11.20 6.89
C ASP A 162 -29.04 -10.07 7.19
N LEU A 163 -28.17 -9.79 6.23
CA LEU A 163 -27.26 -8.63 6.26
C LEU A 163 -27.88 -7.47 5.49
N VAL A 164 -28.09 -6.34 6.18
CA VAL A 164 -28.69 -5.13 5.61
C VAL A 164 -27.65 -4.01 5.57
N PRO A 165 -27.33 -3.43 4.40
CA PRO A 165 -26.47 -2.26 4.32
C PRO A 165 -27.00 -1.09 5.14
N THR A 166 -26.12 -0.51 5.94
CA THR A 166 -26.41 0.62 6.83
C THR A 166 -25.35 1.72 6.77
N GLY A 167 -24.28 1.53 5.99
CA GLY A 167 -23.27 2.54 5.71
C GLY A 167 -22.32 2.07 4.62
N GLU A 168 -21.66 3.02 3.97
CA GLU A 168 -20.62 2.79 2.96
C GLU A 168 -19.44 3.71 3.29
N GLY A 169 -18.21 3.23 3.09
CA GLY A 169 -17.01 4.01 3.38
C GLY A 169 -16.65 5.00 2.28
N GLY A 170 -16.03 6.11 2.67
CA GLY A 170 -15.73 7.23 1.77
C GLY A 170 -14.52 7.00 0.85
N LYS A 171 -13.53 6.21 1.28
CA LYS A 171 -12.27 6.02 0.53
C LYS A 171 -12.32 4.80 -0.37
N GLN A 172 -12.48 5.07 -1.67
CA GLN A 172 -12.48 4.04 -2.71
C GLN A 172 -11.19 4.02 -3.53
N SER A 173 -10.20 4.85 -3.18
CA SER A 173 -8.92 4.95 -3.88
C SER A 173 -7.74 4.72 -2.96
N SER A 174 -6.71 4.03 -3.46
CA SER A 174 -5.50 3.68 -2.71
C SER A 174 -4.25 3.87 -3.55
N CYS A 175 -3.20 4.37 -2.92
CA CYS A 175 -1.83 4.22 -3.36
C CYS A 175 -1.41 2.78 -3.06
N LEU A 176 -0.71 2.13 -3.99
CA LEU A 176 -0.27 0.75 -3.84
C LEU A 176 1.23 0.70 -3.54
N LEU A 177 1.59 0.24 -2.33
CA LEU A 177 2.98 0.08 -1.91
C LEU A 177 3.17 -1.12 -0.99
N ASP A 178 4.43 -1.54 -0.83
CA ASP A 178 4.83 -2.59 0.10
C ASP A 178 4.91 -1.99 1.52
N THR A 179 3.86 -2.16 2.34
CA THR A 179 3.85 -1.62 3.72
C THR A 179 4.49 -2.61 4.71
N LEU A 180 4.05 -3.87 4.69
CA LEU A 180 4.54 -4.92 5.57
C LEU A 180 4.78 -6.23 4.79
N PRO A 181 5.83 -7.00 5.11
CA PRO A 181 5.95 -8.34 4.57
C PRO A 181 4.88 -9.24 5.20
N MET A 182 4.40 -10.22 4.43
CA MET A 182 3.57 -11.28 4.97
C MET A 182 4.37 -12.14 5.97
N THR A 183 3.76 -12.46 7.10
CA THR A 183 4.39 -13.27 8.17
C THR A 183 3.93 -14.73 8.16
N GLU A 184 2.76 -15.00 7.58
CA GLU A 184 2.18 -16.32 7.37
C GLU A 184 1.89 -16.52 5.89
N ASP A 185 2.10 -17.74 5.39
CA ASP A 185 1.81 -18.16 4.00
C ASP A 185 2.41 -17.27 2.88
N ALA A 186 3.44 -16.47 3.21
CA ALA A 186 4.15 -15.63 2.26
C ALA A 186 4.79 -16.49 1.15
N PRO A 187 4.52 -16.19 -0.14
CA PRO A 187 5.24 -16.84 -1.22
C PRO A 187 6.75 -16.55 -1.12
N ALA A 188 7.57 -17.57 -1.33
CA ALA A 188 9.01 -17.49 -1.05
C ALA A 188 9.83 -16.70 -2.10
N ASP A 189 9.22 -16.39 -3.25
CA ASP A 189 9.91 -15.82 -4.42
C ASP A 189 9.81 -14.29 -4.52
N GLY A 190 9.13 -13.66 -3.56
CA GLY A 190 9.05 -12.20 -3.42
C GLY A 190 10.37 -11.56 -2.96
N PRO A 191 10.51 -10.22 -3.12
CA PRO A 191 11.68 -9.50 -2.66
C PRO A 191 11.73 -9.49 -1.13
N PRO A 192 12.92 -9.65 -0.51
CA PRO A 192 13.07 -9.69 0.95
C PRO A 192 12.94 -8.31 1.61
N ASP A 193 13.18 -7.26 0.82
CA ASP A 193 13.03 -5.86 1.18
C ASP A 193 11.94 -5.27 0.30
N ARG A 194 11.32 -4.18 0.78
CA ARG A 194 10.32 -3.43 0.04
C ARG A 194 10.84 -2.99 -1.33
N TYR A 195 10.02 -3.18 -2.36
CA TYR A 195 10.34 -2.87 -3.75
C TYR A 195 9.44 -1.77 -4.34
N TYR A 196 8.23 -1.63 -3.82
CA TYR A 196 7.33 -0.52 -4.07
C TYR A 196 7.26 0.35 -2.82
N ASP A 197 7.99 1.47 -2.82
CA ASP A 197 8.11 2.36 -1.66
C ASP A 197 7.43 3.72 -1.80
N GLU A 198 7.01 4.04 -3.02
CA GLU A 198 6.41 5.31 -3.40
C GLU A 198 5.24 5.06 -4.35
N CYS A 199 4.31 6.02 -4.39
CA CYS A 199 3.16 5.99 -5.28
C CYS A 199 3.21 7.13 -6.28
N GLU A 200 4.04 6.96 -7.29
CA GLU A 200 4.16 7.88 -8.40
C GLU A 200 3.12 7.56 -9.49
N LEU A 201 2.93 8.50 -10.42
CA LEU A 201 2.08 8.26 -11.59
C LEU A 201 2.68 7.14 -12.43
N GLU A 202 4.00 7.14 -12.58
CA GLU A 202 4.75 6.25 -13.46
C GLU A 202 4.83 4.82 -12.91
N ARG A 203 4.72 4.65 -11.58
CA ARG A 203 4.93 3.36 -10.92
C ARG A 203 4.35 3.33 -9.50
N GLN A 204 3.55 2.30 -9.22
CA GLN A 204 3.12 1.87 -7.89
C GLN A 204 2.75 0.38 -7.93
N GLY A 205 2.73 -0.32 -6.80
CA GLY A 205 2.52 -1.77 -6.82
C GLY A 205 2.59 -2.48 -5.47
N ILE A 206 2.32 -3.78 -5.49
CA ILE A 206 2.43 -4.68 -4.34
C ILE A 206 3.23 -5.90 -4.77
N SER A 207 4.38 -6.08 -4.14
CA SER A 207 5.28 -7.20 -4.37
C SER A 207 4.65 -8.52 -3.92
N VAL A 208 5.06 -9.62 -4.55
CA VAL A 208 4.71 -10.97 -4.08
C VAL A 208 5.15 -11.13 -2.62
N GLY A 209 4.25 -11.59 -1.75
CA GLY A 209 4.53 -11.77 -0.33
C GLY A 209 4.54 -10.50 0.51
N TRP A 210 4.09 -9.38 -0.04
CA TRP A 210 3.91 -8.12 0.67
C TRP A 210 2.44 -7.76 0.83
N GLN A 211 2.18 -6.90 1.81
CA GLN A 211 0.88 -6.32 2.11
C GLN A 211 0.96 -4.80 1.99
N ASP A 212 -0.08 -4.22 1.39
CA ASP A 212 -0.38 -2.81 1.50
C ASP A 212 -1.37 -2.59 2.66
N VAL A 213 -0.97 -1.80 3.66
CA VAL A 213 -1.68 -1.68 4.94
C VAL A 213 -2.05 -0.23 5.20
N TYR A 214 -3.34 0.07 5.16
CA TYR A 214 -3.86 1.38 5.51
C TYR A 214 -4.32 1.38 6.97
N ALA A 215 -3.63 2.14 7.82
CA ALA A 215 -3.98 2.27 9.23
C ALA A 215 -5.27 3.07 9.46
N ALA A 216 -6.03 2.70 10.50
CA ALA A 216 -7.27 3.35 10.92
C ALA A 216 -7.14 4.86 11.18
N SER A 217 -5.95 5.32 11.55
CA SER A 217 -5.67 6.74 11.80
C SER A 217 -5.58 7.58 10.53
N LEU A 218 -5.49 6.97 9.35
CA LEU A 218 -5.31 7.71 8.11
C LEU A 218 -6.56 8.50 7.73
N PRO A 219 -6.41 9.63 7.02
CA PRO A 219 -7.53 10.31 6.42
C PRO A 219 -8.35 9.37 5.54
N ASP A 220 -9.66 9.51 5.66
CA ASP A 220 -10.70 8.77 4.94
C ASP A 220 -10.76 7.25 5.23
N GLN A 221 -9.99 6.74 6.20
CA GLN A 221 -10.11 5.35 6.69
C GLN A 221 -11.26 5.18 7.69
N TRP A 222 -12.49 5.39 7.19
CA TRP A 222 -13.71 5.29 7.98
C TRP A 222 -14.97 4.99 7.15
N VAL A 223 -16.02 4.59 7.87
CA VAL A 223 -17.43 4.70 7.45
C VAL A 223 -18.08 5.83 8.26
N ASP A 224 -18.74 6.76 7.57
CA ASP A 224 -19.46 7.88 8.20
C ASP A 224 -20.81 7.37 8.70
N LEU A 225 -21.04 7.53 10.00
CA LEU A 225 -22.27 7.12 10.69
C LEU A 225 -23.25 8.29 10.85
N GLY A 226 -22.85 9.50 10.45
CA GLY A 226 -23.61 10.72 10.66
C GLY A 226 -23.51 11.22 12.10
N ASP A 227 -24.62 11.72 12.65
CA ASP A 227 -24.68 12.36 13.96
C ASP A 227 -25.16 11.43 15.10
N GLU A 228 -25.55 10.20 14.78
CA GLU A 228 -26.12 9.23 15.74
C GLU A 228 -25.26 7.96 15.85
N PRO A 229 -25.04 7.45 17.07
CA PRO A 229 -24.28 6.23 17.26
C PRO A 229 -25.03 5.02 16.69
N LEU A 230 -24.27 3.96 16.37
CA LEU A 230 -24.87 2.69 16.01
C LEU A 230 -25.73 2.17 17.18
N ALA A 231 -26.93 1.72 16.84
CA ALA A 231 -27.79 1.03 17.78
C ALA A 231 -27.17 -0.31 18.20
N ASP A 232 -27.52 -0.78 19.39
CA ASP A 232 -27.10 -2.10 19.84
C ASP A 232 -27.47 -3.20 18.83
N GLY A 233 -26.55 -4.13 18.62
CA GLY A 233 -26.73 -5.26 17.71
C GLY A 233 -25.43 -5.74 17.07
N SER A 234 -25.58 -6.70 16.16
CA SER A 234 -24.46 -7.31 15.45
C SER A 234 -24.27 -6.67 14.07
N TYR A 235 -23.01 -6.41 13.74
CA TYR A 235 -22.59 -5.70 12.55
C TYR A 235 -21.46 -6.46 11.84
N VAL A 236 -21.36 -6.24 10.53
CA VAL A 236 -20.28 -6.75 9.69
C VAL A 236 -19.70 -5.57 8.92
N LEU A 237 -18.40 -5.36 9.07
CA LEU A 237 -17.63 -4.53 8.15
C LEU A 237 -17.06 -5.43 7.06
N ARG A 238 -17.49 -5.21 5.82
CA ARG A 238 -16.96 -5.90 4.65
C ARG A 238 -15.98 -5.01 3.92
N TYR A 239 -14.83 -5.56 3.59
CA TYR A 239 -13.81 -4.94 2.76
C TYR A 239 -13.65 -5.77 1.48
N ALA A 240 -13.67 -5.12 0.33
CA ALA A 240 -13.36 -5.77 -0.94
C ALA A 240 -12.35 -4.95 -1.74
N VAL A 241 -11.44 -5.65 -2.43
CA VAL A 241 -10.42 -5.09 -3.31
C VAL A 241 -10.69 -5.45 -4.76
N ASP A 242 -10.34 -4.53 -5.66
CA ASP A 242 -10.67 -4.59 -7.08
C ASP A 242 -12.12 -5.05 -7.34
N PRO A 243 -13.13 -4.39 -6.73
CA PRO A 243 -14.52 -4.85 -6.78
C PRO A 243 -15.11 -4.88 -8.21
N LEU A 244 -14.49 -4.13 -9.13
CA LEU A 244 -14.86 -4.06 -10.55
C LEU A 244 -14.14 -5.09 -11.42
N GLN A 245 -13.24 -5.88 -10.84
CA GLN A 245 -12.45 -6.91 -11.51
C GLN A 245 -11.63 -6.37 -12.70
N LEU A 246 -10.98 -5.23 -12.49
CA LEU A 246 -10.16 -4.58 -13.51
C LEU A 246 -8.74 -5.14 -13.54
N ILE A 247 -8.20 -5.56 -12.39
CA ILE A 247 -6.86 -6.11 -12.28
C ILE A 247 -6.85 -7.55 -12.79
N ALA A 248 -5.91 -7.86 -13.68
CA ALA A 248 -5.67 -9.21 -14.14
C ALA A 248 -4.94 -10.00 -13.04
N GLU A 249 -5.66 -10.94 -12.44
CA GLU A 249 -5.19 -11.80 -11.36
C GLU A 249 -5.29 -13.27 -11.80
N ASP A 250 -4.33 -14.09 -11.39
CA ASP A 250 -4.48 -15.55 -11.45
C ASP A 250 -4.91 -16.04 -10.07
N GLY A 251 -5.75 -17.07 -10.01
CA GLY A 251 -6.16 -17.62 -8.73
C GLY A 251 -7.28 -16.89 -7.99
N ARG A 252 -7.93 -15.88 -8.59
CA ARG A 252 -9.07 -15.10 -8.03
C ARG A 252 -10.21 -15.99 -7.51
N ALA A 253 -10.06 -16.50 -6.29
CA ALA A 253 -10.86 -17.57 -5.70
C ALA A 253 -11.77 -17.05 -4.58
N GLY A 254 -12.28 -15.83 -4.74
CA GLY A 254 -13.13 -15.19 -3.72
C GLY A 254 -12.35 -14.68 -2.51
N ASN A 255 -11.05 -14.47 -2.66
CA ASN A 255 -10.10 -13.92 -1.69
C ASN A 255 -10.02 -12.38 -1.71
N ASN A 256 -10.53 -11.71 -2.76
CA ASN A 256 -10.59 -10.25 -2.81
C ASN A 256 -11.63 -9.62 -1.87
N ALA A 257 -12.26 -10.37 -0.98
CA ALA A 257 -13.19 -9.81 -0.01
C ALA A 257 -13.09 -10.51 1.34
N SER A 258 -13.16 -9.72 2.40
CA SER A 258 -13.10 -10.18 3.78
C SER A 258 -14.14 -9.49 4.64
N GLU A 259 -14.49 -10.15 5.75
CA GLU A 259 -15.52 -9.68 6.66
C GLU A 259 -15.05 -9.71 8.10
N THR A 260 -15.45 -8.68 8.81
CA THR A 260 -15.07 -8.43 10.18
C THR A 260 -16.37 -8.23 10.97
N ARG A 261 -16.80 -9.25 11.74
CA ARG A 261 -18.06 -9.27 12.54
C ARG A 261 -17.91 -8.79 13.98
N TYR A 262 -18.70 -7.82 14.43
CA TYR A 262 -18.61 -7.25 15.78
C TYR A 262 -19.99 -6.92 16.33
N ASP A 263 -20.08 -6.84 17.65
CA ASP A 263 -21.29 -6.38 18.32
C ASP A 263 -21.10 -4.94 18.80
N VAL A 264 -22.20 -4.19 18.84
CA VAL A 264 -22.31 -2.89 19.49
C VAL A 264 -23.21 -3.03 20.70
N ALA A 265 -22.75 -2.52 21.85
CA ALA A 265 -23.56 -2.41 23.05
C ALA A 265 -23.19 -1.14 23.82
N ASP A 266 -24.19 -0.38 24.26
CA ASP A 266 -24.02 0.85 25.04
C ASP A 266 -23.08 1.87 24.34
N GLY A 267 -23.10 1.89 23.01
CA GLY A 267 -22.28 2.79 22.18
C GLY A 267 -20.82 2.36 22.00
N GLU A 268 -20.45 1.16 22.44
CA GLU A 268 -19.10 0.61 22.31
C GLU A 268 -19.08 -0.65 21.46
N ILE A 269 -17.93 -0.94 20.83
CA ILE A 269 -17.68 -2.21 20.17
C ILE A 269 -17.39 -3.26 21.25
N VAL A 270 -18.14 -4.36 21.27
CA VAL A 270 -18.04 -5.43 22.27
C VAL A 270 -17.84 -6.79 21.61
N GLY A 271 -17.43 -7.77 22.43
CA GLY A 271 -17.34 -9.18 21.99
C GLY A 271 -16.14 -9.51 21.11
N ARG A 272 -15.27 -8.54 20.82
CA ARG A 272 -13.98 -8.76 20.17
C ARG A 272 -12.82 -8.73 21.14
N PRO A 273 -11.78 -9.54 20.93
CA PRO A 273 -10.47 -9.18 21.45
C PRO A 273 -10.16 -7.79 20.91
N GLU A 274 -9.85 -6.83 21.79
CA GLU A 274 -9.23 -5.59 21.34
C GLU A 274 -8.00 -5.97 20.49
N PRO A 275 -7.78 -5.32 19.34
CA PRO A 275 -6.68 -5.71 18.47
C PRO A 275 -5.33 -5.51 19.18
N PRO A 276 -4.33 -6.36 18.88
CA PRO A 276 -2.97 -6.12 19.34
C PRO A 276 -2.51 -4.75 18.85
N ARG A 277 -2.28 -3.82 19.77
CA ARG A 277 -1.89 -2.45 19.45
C ARG A 277 -0.69 -2.04 20.27
N CYS A 278 0.26 -1.36 19.65
CA CYS A 278 1.37 -0.69 20.31
C CYS A 278 1.25 0.81 20.08
N MET A 279 1.24 1.59 21.17
CA MET A 279 1.24 3.05 21.08
C MET A 279 2.48 3.61 21.77
N VAL A 280 2.97 4.75 21.29
CA VAL A 280 3.99 5.52 22.01
C VAL A 280 3.36 6.14 23.27
N GLU A 281 3.91 5.84 24.44
CA GLU A 281 3.56 6.52 25.69
C GLU A 281 4.39 7.80 25.84
N GLY A 282 3.69 8.95 25.88
CA GLY A 282 4.31 10.26 26.08
C GLY A 282 4.64 10.97 24.76
N ASP A 283 5.70 11.78 24.75
CA ASP A 283 6.13 12.49 23.55
C ASP A 283 6.75 11.52 22.54
N ALA A 284 6.16 11.44 21.35
CA ALA A 284 6.69 10.69 20.21
C ALA A 284 7.89 11.38 19.52
N SER A 285 8.40 12.48 20.09
CA SER A 285 9.54 13.23 19.55
C SER A 285 10.66 13.36 20.58
N GLY A 286 11.91 13.24 20.11
CA GLY A 286 13.08 13.32 20.98
C GLY A 286 14.40 13.41 20.21
N PRO A 287 15.51 13.74 20.89
CA PRO A 287 16.83 13.73 20.25
C PRO A 287 17.21 12.30 19.84
N VAL A 288 18.00 12.17 18.77
CA VAL A 288 18.54 10.87 18.33
C VAL A 288 19.22 10.15 19.51
N GLY A 289 18.77 8.92 19.78
CA GLY A 289 19.22 8.10 20.92
C GLY A 289 18.38 8.25 22.20
N ALA A 290 17.29 9.03 22.16
CA ALA A 290 16.27 9.02 23.21
C ALA A 290 15.55 7.67 23.27
N THR A 291 15.01 7.35 24.45
CA THR A 291 14.15 6.18 24.66
C THR A 291 12.71 6.56 24.37
N VAL A 292 12.05 5.77 23.53
CA VAL A 292 10.60 5.81 23.33
C VAL A 292 9.98 4.65 24.09
N MET A 293 8.93 4.93 24.86
CA MET A 293 8.18 3.89 25.55
C MET A 293 7.04 3.44 24.66
N LEU A 294 6.98 2.14 24.35
CA LEU A 294 5.86 1.54 23.65
C LEU A 294 4.98 0.81 24.67
N ARG A 295 3.70 1.16 24.68
CA ARG A 295 2.67 0.37 25.37
C ARG A 295 1.98 -0.49 24.35
N CYS A 296 2.34 -1.76 24.38
CA CYS A 296 1.65 -2.80 23.64
C CYS A 296 0.56 -3.43 24.51
N SER A 297 -0.63 -3.59 23.96
CA SER A 297 -1.79 -4.18 24.63
C SER A 297 -2.48 -5.17 23.72
N HIS A 298 -3.15 -6.16 24.33
CA HIS A 298 -3.93 -7.18 23.63
C HIS A 298 -3.14 -8.12 22.70
N PHE A 299 -1.84 -8.23 22.93
CA PHE A 299 -1.02 -9.32 22.40
C PHE A 299 -1.21 -10.58 23.27
N PRO A 300 -1.20 -11.79 22.68
CA PRO A 300 -1.00 -13.03 23.43
C PRO A 300 0.27 -12.96 24.31
N ASP A 301 0.26 -13.60 25.48
CA ASP A 301 1.34 -13.51 26.49
C ASP A 301 2.76 -13.84 25.95
N ASP A 302 2.85 -14.55 24.82
CA ASP A 302 4.10 -14.99 24.18
C ASP A 302 4.24 -14.52 22.72
N ALA A 303 3.42 -13.58 22.24
CA ALA A 303 3.50 -13.11 20.86
C ALA A 303 4.83 -12.36 20.62
N PRO A 304 5.60 -12.71 19.56
CA PRO A 304 6.75 -11.91 19.17
C PRO A 304 6.26 -10.54 18.69
N ILE A 305 6.88 -9.49 19.20
CA ILE A 305 6.66 -8.12 18.72
C ILE A 305 7.91 -7.73 17.95
N GLU A 306 7.76 -7.60 16.64
CA GLU A 306 8.78 -7.03 15.78
C GLU A 306 8.51 -5.53 15.64
N VAL A 307 9.46 -4.72 16.11
CA VAL A 307 9.37 -3.27 15.99
C VAL A 307 10.25 -2.85 14.83
N TYR A 308 9.60 -2.39 13.76
CA TYR A 308 10.25 -1.77 12.63
C TYR A 308 10.43 -0.28 12.93
N TRP A 309 11.67 0.21 12.88
CA TRP A 309 12.00 1.61 13.12
C TRP A 309 12.79 2.11 11.92
N ASP A 310 12.08 2.53 10.89
CA ASP A 310 12.67 3.28 9.78
C ASP A 310 12.40 4.78 9.99
N ALA A 311 13.17 5.64 9.33
CA ALA A 311 12.91 7.07 9.26
C ALA A 311 11.69 7.41 8.36
N TRP A 312 10.91 6.40 8.00
CA TRP A 312 9.85 6.44 7.03
C TRP A 312 8.54 6.07 7.73
N ASP A 313 7.68 7.07 7.92
CA ASP A 313 6.25 6.85 8.03
C ASP A 313 5.77 6.62 6.59
N PRO A 314 5.01 5.55 6.29
CA PRO A 314 4.39 5.41 4.97
C PRO A 314 3.53 6.60 4.54
N TRP A 315 3.18 7.44 5.52
CA TRP A 315 2.16 8.45 5.43
C TRP A 315 2.64 9.86 5.86
N ASP A 316 3.94 10.07 6.19
CA ASP A 316 4.56 11.42 6.38
C ASP A 316 5.27 11.95 5.12
#